data_AF-A0A327WSU3-F1
#
_entry.id   AF-A0A327WSU3-F1
#
_cell.length_a   1.000
_cell.length_b   1.000
_cell.length_c   1.000
_cell.angle_alpha   90.00
_cell.angle_beta   90.00
_cell.angle_gamma   90.00
#
_symmetry.space_group_name_H-M   'P 1'
#
loop_
_entity.id
_entity.type
_entity.pdbx_description
1 polymer ?
#
loop_
_entity_poly.entity_id
_entity_poly.type
_entity_poly.pdbx_seq_one_letter_code
_entity_poly.pdbx_strand_id
1 'polypeptide(L)'
;MIFTFTILQPEGKIQTFSIRTESVEESLEEIAPILLFGRTLLFASLKKSNDVLKILPIDVVENESVADYLQRLQREWIAYVESNV
;
A
#
# COMPACT_ATOMS: atom_id res chain seq x y z
N MET A 1 -10.25 -1.72 9.01
CA MET A 1 -10.21 -1.44 7.56
C MET A 1 -9.56 -2.63 6.86
N ILE A 2 -9.73 -2.78 5.54
CA ILE A 2 -9.00 -3.80 4.77
C ILE A 2 -8.13 -3.08 3.74
N PHE A 3 -6.82 -3.27 3.83
CA PHE A 3 -5.87 -2.84 2.82
C PHE A 3 -5.54 -4.01 1.92
N THR A 4 -5.68 -3.83 0.61
CA THR A 4 -5.29 -4.83 -0.38
C THR A 4 -4.14 -4.28 -1.21
N PHE A 5 -3.04 -5.03 -1.24
CA PHE A 5 -1.81 -4.69 -1.95
C PHE A 5 -1.58 -5.70 -3.07
N THR A 6 -1.24 -5.21 -4.26
CA THR A 6 -0.82 -6.07 -5.38
C THR A 6 0.62 -5.75 -5.74
N ILE A 7 1.47 -6.76 -5.67
CA ILE A 7 2.91 -6.66 -5.86
C ILE A 7 3.37 -7.47 -7.07
N LEU A 8 4.44 -7.00 -7.71
CA LEU A 8 5.27 -7.73 -8.65
C LEU A 8 6.47 -8.31 -7.91
N GLN A 9 6.58 -9.63 -7.95
CA GLN A 9 7.71 -10.37 -7.41
C GLN A 9 8.89 -10.35 -8.40
N PRO A 10 10.14 -10.55 -7.93
CA PRO A 10 11.33 -10.56 -8.78
C PRO A 10 11.25 -11.55 -9.95
N GLU A 11 10.50 -12.64 -9.82
CA GLU A 11 10.33 -13.66 -10.87
C GLU A 11 9.27 -13.28 -11.92
N GLY A 12 8.74 -12.05 -11.86
CA GLY A 12 7.68 -11.56 -12.74
C GLY A 12 6.28 -12.02 -12.33
N LYS A 13 6.14 -12.69 -11.18
CA LYS A 13 4.85 -13.15 -10.67
C LYS A 13 4.11 -12.02 -9.95
N ILE A 14 2.82 -11.88 -10.24
CA ILE A 14 1.94 -10.93 -9.56
C ILE A 14 1.28 -11.64 -8.37
N GLN A 15 1.33 -11.03 -7.19
CA GLN A 15 0.65 -11.53 -6.00
C GLN A 15 -0.18 -10.42 -5.36
N THR A 16 -1.38 -10.78 -4.90
CA THR A 16 -2.26 -9.88 -4.15
C THR A 16 -2.46 -10.44 -2.74
N PHE A 17 -2.40 -9.58 -1.73
CA PHE A 17 -2.76 -9.93 -0.37
C PHE A 17 -3.56 -8.81 0.29
N SER A 18 -4.36 -9.19 1.27
CA SER A 18 -5.23 -8.28 1.99
C SER A 18 -4.94 -8.37 3.49
N ILE A 19 -4.81 -7.22 4.12
CA ILE A 19 -4.47 -7.06 5.52
C ILE A 19 -5.65 -6.35 6.18
N ARG A 20 -6.15 -6.92 7.27
CA ARG A 20 -7.20 -6.29 8.08
C ARG A 20 -6.53 -5.61 9.27
N THR A 21 -6.59 -4.29 9.30
CA THR A 21 -5.91 -3.45 10.31
C THR A 21 -6.88 -2.46 10.92
N GLU A 22 -6.48 -1.83 12.03
CA GLU A 22 -7.23 -0.71 12.62
C GLU A 22 -6.73 0.64 12.09
N SER A 23 -5.47 0.72 11.66
CA SER A 23 -4.84 1.94 11.14
C SER A 23 -4.13 1.74 9.78
N VAL A 24 -3.79 2.84 9.11
CA VAL A 24 -3.01 2.81 7.86
C VAL A 24 -1.57 2.40 8.17
N GLU A 25 -1.01 2.96 9.24
CA GLU A 25 0.32 2.71 9.78
C GLU A 25 0.60 1.21 9.91
N GLU A 26 -0.27 0.49 10.62
CA GLU A 26 -0.15 -0.97 10.80
C GLU A 26 -0.09 -1.70 9.46
N SER A 27 -0.89 -1.29 8.48
CA SER A 27 -0.89 -1.94 7.17
C SER A 27 0.40 -1.70 6.39
N LEU A 28 1.06 -0.57 6.64
CA LEU A 28 2.33 -0.21 6.01
C LEU A 28 3.54 -0.86 6.68
N GLU A 29 3.48 -1.07 7.98
CA GLU A 29 4.47 -1.86 8.71
C GLU A 29 4.48 -3.32 8.23
N GLU A 30 3.32 -3.91 7.95
CA GLU A 30 3.19 -5.28 7.46
C GLU A 30 3.71 -5.47 6.02
N ILE A 31 3.56 -4.47 5.14
CA ILE A 31 4.08 -4.51 3.75
C ILE A 31 5.56 -4.15 3.68
N ALA A 32 6.12 -3.40 4.64
CA ALA A 32 7.48 -2.87 4.56
C ALA A 32 8.56 -3.95 4.35
N PRO A 33 8.57 -5.10 5.09
CA PRO A 33 9.52 -6.17 4.83
C PRO A 33 9.43 -6.70 3.40
N ILE A 34 8.22 -6.83 2.87
CA ILE A 34 7.96 -7.37 1.53
C ILE A 34 8.63 -6.49 0.46
N LEU A 35 8.52 -5.16 0.57
CA LEU A 35 9.14 -4.23 -0.37
C LEU A 35 10.67 -4.22 -0.27
N LEU A 36 11.22 -4.35 0.96
CA LEU A 36 12.67 -4.45 1.18
C LEU A 36 13.29 -5.70 0.50
N PHE A 37 12.53 -6.77 0.31
CA PHE A 37 12.99 -7.96 -0.42
C PHE A 37 12.93 -7.80 -1.96
N GLY A 38 12.90 -6.57 -2.48
CA GLY A 38 12.97 -6.28 -3.90
C GLY A 38 11.66 -6.52 -4.66
N ARG A 39 10.53 -6.52 -3.95
CA ARG A 39 9.20 -6.61 -4.57
C ARG A 39 8.69 -5.21 -4.88
N THR A 40 8.05 -5.05 -6.03
CA THR A 40 7.48 -3.77 -6.44
C THR A 40 5.99 -3.77 -6.15
N LEU A 41 5.47 -2.72 -5.51
CA LEU A 41 4.02 -2.58 -5.31
C LEU A 41 3.40 -1.87 -6.52
N LEU A 42 2.40 -2.51 -7.13
CA LEU A 42 1.74 -2.06 -8.36
C LEU A 42 0.52 -1.18 -8.06
N PHE A 43 -0.28 -1.56 -7.07
CA PHE A 43 -1.41 -0.77 -6.59
C PHE A 43 -1.79 -1.15 -5.16
N ALA A 44 -2.42 -0.21 -4.47
CA ALA A 44 -3.01 -0.42 -3.15
C ALA A 44 -4.48 0.02 -3.17
N SER A 45 -5.32 -0.69 -2.43
CA SER A 45 -6.71 -0.30 -2.23
C SER A 45 -7.13 -0.41 -0.78
N LEU A 46 -8.04 0.47 -0.38
CA LEU A 46 -8.61 0.52 0.97
C LEU A 46 -10.11 0.26 0.89
N LYS A 47 -10.59 -0.64 1.76
CA LYS A 47 -12.01 -0.93 1.94
C LYS A 47 -12.40 -0.67 3.40
N LYS A 48 -13.46 0.11 3.61
CA LYS A 48 -14.10 0.32 4.91
C LYS A 48 -15.55 -0.10 4.77
N SER A 49 -15.99 -1.02 5.64
CA SER A 49 -17.40 -1.39 5.83
C SER A 49 -18.28 -1.35 4.57
N ASN A 50 -18.19 -2.39 3.74
CA ASN A 50 -18.92 -2.59 2.48
C ASN A 50 -18.61 -1.66 1.29
N ASP A 51 -17.92 -0.53 1.48
CA ASP A 51 -17.51 0.35 0.38
C ASP A 51 -16.02 0.20 0.03
N VAL A 52 -15.73 -0.02 -1.26
CA VAL A 52 -14.38 0.14 -1.80
C VAL A 52 -14.13 1.64 -1.87
N LEU A 53 -13.30 2.14 -0.96
CA LEU A 53 -13.07 3.57 -0.81
C LEU A 53 -12.23 4.10 -1.98
N LYS A 54 -11.09 3.48 -2.28
CA LYS A 54 -10.19 3.96 -3.34
C LYS A 54 -9.15 2.91 -3.75
N ILE A 55 -8.75 2.96 -5.01
CA ILE A 55 -7.50 2.39 -5.51
C ILE A 55 -6.54 3.57 -5.69
N LEU A 56 -5.42 3.57 -4.98
CA LEU A 56 -4.34 4.51 -5.27
C LEU A 56 -3.41 3.83 -6.28
N PRO A 57 -3.31 4.34 -7.53
CA PRO A 57 -2.21 3.97 -8.39
C PRO A 57 -0.94 4.47 -7.72
N ILE A 58 0.10 3.64 -7.75
CA ILE A 58 1.32 4.01 -7.06
C ILE A 58 2.39 4.32 -8.08
N ASP A 59 2.72 5.61 -8.17
CA ASP A 59 3.80 6.09 -9.00
C ASP A 59 5.13 5.63 -8.40
N VAL A 60 5.88 4.85 -9.18
CA VAL A 60 7.25 4.50 -8.87
C VAL A 60 8.14 5.65 -9.32
N VAL A 61 8.84 6.27 -8.38
CA VAL A 61 9.81 7.32 -8.69
C VAL A 61 11.18 6.69 -8.84
N GLU A 62 11.86 6.97 -9.95
CA GLU A 62 13.20 6.43 -10.23
C GLU A 62 14.19 6.89 -9.15
N ASN A 63 14.95 5.94 -8.59
CA ASN A 63 15.90 6.14 -7.48
C ASN A 63 15.29 6.54 -6.12
N GLU A 64 13.97 6.44 -5.92
CA GLU A 64 13.35 6.62 -4.60
C GLU A 64 13.71 5.45 -3.67
N SER A 65 14.09 5.76 -2.43
CA SER A 65 14.33 4.72 -1.44
C SER A 65 13.01 4.07 -1.00
N VAL A 66 13.04 2.80 -0.61
CA VAL A 66 11.85 2.09 -0.10
C VAL A 66 11.26 2.81 1.13
N ALA A 67 12.10 3.45 1.95
CA ALA A 67 11.65 4.20 3.13
C ALA A 67 10.88 5.47 2.74
N ASP A 68 11.41 6.26 1.80
CA ASP A 68 10.75 7.49 1.32
C ASP A 68 9.43 7.15 0.63
N TYR A 69 9.45 6.07 -0.16
CA TYR A 69 8.28 5.52 -0.83
C TYR A 69 7.17 5.15 0.17
N LEU A 70 7.50 4.42 1.24
CA LEU A 70 6.56 4.05 2.29
C LEU A 70 5.99 5.28 3.01
N GLN A 71 6.82 6.27 3.33
CA GLN A 71 6.38 7.51 3.96
C GLN A 71 5.45 8.34 3.07
N ARG A 72 5.71 8.39 1.77
CA ARG A 72 4.84 9.06 0.81
C ARG A 72 3.49 8.35 0.72
N LEU A 73 3.51 7.03 0.58
CA LEU A 73 2.31 6.22 0.53
C LEU A 73 1.47 6.37 1.80
N GLN A 74 2.10 6.42 2.97
CA GLN A 74 1.45 6.70 4.25
C GLN A 74 0.74 8.05 4.24
N ARG A 75 1.43 9.13 3.84
CA ARG A 75 0.85 10.49 3.79
C ARG A 75 -0.36 10.57 2.85
N GLU A 76 -0.26 9.94 1.68
CA GLU A 76 -1.37 9.91 0.71
C GLU A 76 -2.59 9.17 1.26
N TRP A 77 -2.38 8.04 1.93
CA TRP A 77 -3.46 7.26 2.55
C TRP A 77 -4.10 7.96 3.74
N ILE A 78 -3.31 8.56 4.64
CA ILE A 78 -3.83 9.30 5.80
C ILE A 78 -4.69 10.48 5.32
N ALA A 79 -4.17 11.31 4.42
CA ALA A 79 -4.91 12.46 3.90
C ALA A 79 -6.23 12.04 3.24
N TYR A 80 -6.23 10.88 2.58
CA TYR A 80 -7.45 10.32 2.02
C TYR A 80 -8.45 9.86 3.10
N VAL A 81 -7.99 9.11 4.10
CA VAL A 81 -8.85 8.64 5.19
C VAL A 81 -9.46 9.82 5.93
N GLU A 82 -8.67 10.84 6.27
CA GLU A 82 -9.15 12.03 6.98
C GLU A 82 -10.16 12.86 6.15
N SER A 83 -10.01 12.90 4.83
CA SER A 83 -10.96 13.63 3.96
C SER A 83 -12.27 12.88 3.68
N ASN A 84 -12.37 11.61 4.06
CA ASN A 84 -13.52 10.74 3.81
C ASN A 84 -14.09 10.12 5.10
N VAL A 85 -13.74 10.67 6.26
CA VAL A 85 -14.30 10.33 7.58
C VAL A 85 -15.31 11.39 8.01
#